data_AF-A0AAN8F7C2-F1
#
_entry.id   AF-A0AAN8F7C2-F1
#
_cell.length_a   1.000
_cell.length_b   1.000
_cell.length_c   1.000
_cell.angle_alpha   90.00
_cell.angle_beta   90.00
_cell.angle_gamma   90.00
#
_symmetry.space_group_name_H-M   'P 1'
#
loop_
_entity.id
_entity.type
_entity.pdbx_description
1 polymer ?
#
loop_
_entity_poly.entity_id
_entity_poly.type
_entity_poly.pdbx_seq_one_letter_code
_entity_poly.pdbx_strand_id
1 'polypeptide(L)'
;MLQAAGQQLKRVLMVPPKHYNIEYKINPWMGGLIDKNKAFKQWSLLKSAIEKRGVEVLTMDQVPGLSDQVFVCHSGLVLRNRVYLSRFRHKER
;
A
#
# COMPACT_ATOMS: atom_id res chain seq x y z
N MET A 1 -16.71 -27.86 3.98
CA MET A 1 -15.95 -27.13 2.94
C MET A 1 -15.75 -25.71 3.44
N LEU A 2 -14.53 -25.37 3.88
CA LEU A 2 -14.18 -23.99 4.25
C LEU A 2 -14.34 -23.13 3.00
N GLN A 3 -15.42 -22.35 2.90
CA GLN A 3 -15.37 -21.14 2.11
C GLN A 3 -14.27 -20.30 2.76
N ALA A 4 -13.07 -20.37 2.19
CA ALA A 4 -12.00 -19.44 2.55
C ALA A 4 -12.58 -18.03 2.50
N ALA A 5 -12.06 -17.13 3.33
CA ALA A 5 -12.43 -15.72 3.39
C ALA A 5 -12.28 -14.94 2.04
N GLY A 6 -12.21 -15.63 0.89
CA GLY A 6 -12.47 -15.14 -0.44
C GLY A 6 -13.95 -14.84 -0.66
N GLN A 7 -14.48 -13.88 0.11
CA GLN A 7 -15.38 -12.94 -0.54
C GLN A 7 -14.52 -12.25 -1.61
N GLN A 8 -14.74 -12.57 -2.89
CA GLN A 8 -13.84 -12.16 -3.97
C GLN A 8 -13.56 -10.65 -3.87
N LEU A 9 -12.30 -10.30 -3.53
CA LEU A 9 -11.80 -8.94 -3.63
C LEU A 9 -11.91 -8.54 -5.09
N LYS A 10 -12.89 -7.69 -5.41
CA LYS A 10 -13.09 -7.19 -6.78
C LYS A 10 -12.14 -6.05 -7.11
N ARG A 11 -11.78 -5.26 -6.09
CA ARG A 11 -10.96 -4.05 -6.20
C ARG A 11 -10.02 -3.92 -5.02
N VAL A 12 -8.83 -3.42 -5.30
CA VAL A 12 -7.86 -2.97 -4.29
C VAL A 12 -7.33 -1.60 -4.66
N LEU A 13 -6.89 -0.84 -3.66
CA LEU A 13 -6.18 0.42 -3.84
C LEU A 13 -4.68 0.19 -3.62
N MET A 14 -3.85 0.78 -4.47
CA MET A 14 -2.39 0.81 -4.34
C MET A 14 -1.87 2.23 -4.59
N VAL A 15 -0.70 2.56 -4.05
CA VAL A 15 0.00 3.83 -4.30
C VAL A 15 1.38 3.51 -4.87
N PRO A 16 1.77 4.06 -6.03
CA PRO A 16 3.07 3.79 -6.64
C PRO A 16 4.19 4.47 -5.83
N PRO A 17 5.40 3.87 -5.75
CA PRO A 17 6.49 4.36 -4.90
C PRO A 17 7.28 5.51 -5.56
N LYS A 18 6.60 6.54 -6.08
CA LYS A 18 7.22 7.69 -6.77
C LYS A 18 8.12 8.53 -5.85
N HIS A 19 7.75 8.63 -4.57
CA HIS A 19 8.42 9.37 -3.50
C HIS A 19 8.80 8.48 -2.31
N TYR A 20 8.83 7.15 -2.50
CA TYR A 20 9.20 6.22 -1.44
C TYR A 20 10.69 6.30 -1.09
N ASN A 21 10.98 6.42 0.20
CA ASN A 21 12.30 6.43 0.80
C ASN A 21 12.25 6.09 2.31
N ILE A 22 13.39 5.83 2.94
CA ILE A 22 13.47 5.70 4.41
C ILE A 22 13.99 7.02 4.98
N GLU A 23 13.08 7.90 5.39
CA GLU A 23 13.41 9.25 5.91
C GLU A 23 13.45 9.31 7.44
N TYR A 24 12.89 8.30 8.10
CA TYR A 24 12.74 8.21 9.55
C TYR A 24 12.67 6.73 9.98
N LYS A 25 12.70 6.49 11.29
CA LYS A 25 12.63 5.15 11.88
C LYS A 25 11.54 5.09 12.96
N ILE A 26 10.38 4.56 12.59
CA ILE A 26 9.22 4.38 13.49
C ILE A 26 8.91 2.90 13.78
N ASN A 27 9.66 1.98 13.17
CA ASN A 27 9.59 0.55 13.45
C ASN A 27 10.99 -0.09 13.29
N PRO A 28 11.22 -1.32 13.80
CA PRO A 28 12.55 -1.95 13.80
C PRO A 28 13.15 -2.23 12.42
N TRP A 29 12.31 -2.35 11.37
CA TRP A 29 12.73 -2.69 10.01
C TRP A 29 13.25 -1.49 9.21
N MET A 30 12.94 -0.27 9.66
CA MET A 30 13.37 0.94 8.97
C MET A 30 14.87 1.19 9.20
N GLY A 31 15.58 1.34 8.08
CA GLY A 31 16.99 1.70 7.99
C GLY A 31 17.57 1.32 6.62
N GLY A 32 18.72 1.92 6.28
CA GLY A 32 19.44 1.62 5.03
C GLY A 32 18.99 2.46 3.84
N LEU A 33 19.55 2.15 2.68
CA LEU A 33 19.30 2.86 1.42
C LEU A 33 18.26 2.12 0.58
N ILE A 34 17.39 2.90 -0.07
CA ILE A 34 16.41 2.38 -1.01
C ILE A 34 16.94 2.50 -2.45
N ASP A 35 16.91 1.37 -3.16
CA ASP A 35 16.97 1.38 -4.62
C ASP A 35 15.57 1.67 -5.18
N LYS A 36 15.38 2.89 -5.69
CA LYS A 36 14.09 3.36 -6.22
C LYS A 36 13.64 2.56 -7.44
N ASN A 37 14.57 2.17 -8.31
CA ASN A 37 14.24 1.39 -9.52
C ASN A 37 13.78 -0.01 -9.13
N LYS A 38 14.46 -0.64 -8.18
CA LYS A 38 14.06 -1.94 -7.63
C LYS A 38 12.71 -1.87 -6.92
N ALA A 39 12.48 -0.82 -6.11
CA ALA A 39 11.19 -0.62 -5.44
C ALA A 39 10.05 -0.49 -6.45
N PHE A 40 10.23 0.31 -7.51
CA PHE A 40 9.23 0.47 -8.56
C PHE A 40 8.99 -0.85 -9.32
N LYS A 41 10.06 -1.59 -9.66
CA LYS A 41 9.95 -2.91 -10.31
C LYS A 41 9.18 -3.90 -9.44
N GLN A 42 9.49 -3.98 -8.16
CA GLN A 42 8.80 -4.87 -7.22
C GLN A 42 7.31 -4.52 -7.07
N TRP A 43 7.01 -3.21 -6.95
CA TRP A 43 5.64 -2.72 -6.91
C TRP A 43 4.85 -3.08 -8.17
N SER A 44 5.43 -2.85 -9.35
CA SER A 44 4.79 -3.18 -10.64
C SER A 44 4.52 -4.68 -10.76
N LEU A 45 5.46 -5.52 -10.32
CA LEU A 45 5.26 -6.97 -10.30
C LEU A 45 4.12 -7.39 -9.38
N LEU A 46 3.99 -6.77 -8.20
CA LEU A 46 2.88 -7.03 -7.28
C LEU A 46 1.53 -6.60 -7.90
N LYS A 47 1.46 -5.39 -8.46
CA LYS A 47 0.26 -4.90 -9.16
C LYS A 47 -0.16 -5.87 -10.26
N SER A 48 0.76 -6.25 -11.13
CA SER A 48 0.47 -7.22 -12.21
C SER A 48 0.06 -8.59 -11.70
N ALA A 49 0.63 -9.06 -10.58
CA ALA A 49 0.24 -10.34 -9.98
C ALA A 49 -1.21 -10.31 -9.44
N ILE A 50 -1.62 -9.19 -8.85
CA ILE A 50 -3.00 -8.96 -8.38
C ILE A 50 -3.97 -8.90 -9.57
N GLU A 51 -3.63 -8.11 -10.60
CA GLU A 51 -4.46 -7.98 -11.82
C GLU A 51 -4.65 -9.31 -12.55
N LYS A 52 -3.61 -10.15 -12.62
CA LYS A 52 -3.68 -11.51 -13.19
C LYS A 52 -4.65 -12.44 -12.46
N ARG A 53 -5.06 -12.12 -11.23
CA ARG A 53 -6.08 -12.85 -10.47
C ARG A 53 -7.50 -12.30 -10.69
N GLY A 54 -7.68 -11.38 -11.63
CA GLY A 54 -8.99 -10.78 -11.96
C GLY A 54 -9.43 -9.69 -10.99
N VAL A 55 -8.51 -9.15 -10.18
CA VAL A 55 -8.79 -8.05 -9.25
C VAL A 55 -8.42 -6.74 -9.92
N GLU A 56 -9.33 -5.76 -9.93
CA GLU A 56 -9.03 -4.42 -10.42
C GLU A 56 -8.14 -3.68 -9.41
N VAL A 57 -7.00 -3.17 -9.88
CA VAL A 57 -6.09 -2.36 -9.07
C VAL A 57 -6.32 -0.89 -9.39
N LEU A 58 -6.94 -0.18 -8.45
CA LEU A 58 -7.02 1.27 -8.48
C LEU A 58 -5.71 1.87 -7.95
N THR A 59 -5.26 2.94 -8.58
CA THR A 59 -4.04 3.65 -8.14
C THR A 59 -4.36 5.10 -7.76
N MET A 60 -3.74 5.56 -6.68
CA MET A 60 -3.72 6.97 -6.28
C MET A 60 -2.30 7.50 -6.40
N ASP A 61 -2.12 8.75 -6.83
CA ASP A 61 -0.79 9.37 -6.88
C ASP A 61 -0.20 9.55 -5.48
N GLN A 62 1.10 9.27 -5.36
CA GLN A 62 1.82 9.51 -4.12
C GLN A 62 2.05 11.01 -3.93
N VAL A 63 1.81 11.49 -2.71
CA VAL A 63 2.06 12.87 -2.30
C VAL A 63 3.54 13.03 -1.92
N PRO A 64 4.25 14.05 -2.43
CA PRO A 64 5.62 14.36 -2.00
C PRO A 64 5.72 14.55 -0.48
N GLY A 65 6.76 14.00 0.13
CA GLY A 65 6.97 14.06 1.60
C GLY A 65 6.18 13.01 2.40
N LEU A 66 5.28 12.24 1.77
CA LEU A 66 4.57 11.11 2.43
C LEU A 66 5.12 9.77 1.93
N SER A 67 6.33 9.42 2.38
CA SER A 67 7.00 8.19 1.94
C SER A 67 6.18 6.92 2.20
N ASP A 68 5.63 6.78 3.41
CA ASP A 68 4.88 5.59 3.85
C ASP A 68 3.47 5.47 3.23
N GLN A 69 3.05 6.40 2.37
CA GLN A 69 1.74 6.35 1.70
C GLN A 69 1.60 5.13 0.76
N VAL A 70 2.73 4.53 0.34
CA VAL A 70 2.76 3.24 -0.39
C VAL A 70 2.08 2.11 0.38
N PHE A 71 2.03 2.18 1.71
CA PHE A 71 1.32 1.24 2.58
C PHE A 71 -0.12 1.68 2.85
N VAL A 72 -0.89 1.83 1.76
CA VAL A 72 -2.27 2.35 1.79
C VAL A 72 -3.25 1.50 2.61
N CYS A 73 -2.91 0.24 2.90
CA CYS A 73 -3.67 -0.61 3.81
C CYS A 73 -3.83 -0.02 5.22
N HIS A 74 -2.92 0.88 5.61
CA HIS A 74 -2.99 1.54 6.91
C HIS A 74 -3.87 2.80 6.90
N SER A 75 -4.37 3.28 5.76
CA SER A 75 -5.13 4.54 5.69
C SER A 75 -6.52 4.45 6.32
N GLY A 76 -7.07 3.24 6.42
CA GLY A 76 -8.34 3.00 7.08
C GLY A 76 -8.90 1.61 6.81
N LEU A 77 -9.97 1.28 7.52
CA LEU A 77 -10.72 0.03 7.34
C LEU A 77 -11.96 0.31 6.50
N VAL A 78 -12.06 -0.36 5.35
CA VAL A 78 -13.24 -0.31 4.49
C VAL A 78 -14.22 -1.40 4.91
N LEU A 79 -15.46 -1.01 5.21
CA LEU A 79 -16.57 -1.92 5.47
C LEU A 79 -17.78 -1.49 4.63
N ARG A 80 -18.07 -2.26 3.58
CA ARG A 80 -19.14 -1.97 2.61
C ARG A 80 -18.94 -0.57 1.98
N ASN A 81 -19.84 0.38 2.25
CA ASN A 81 -19.81 1.74 1.74
C ASN A 81 -19.25 2.76 2.75
N ARG A 82 -18.60 2.29 3.83
CA ARG A 82 -18.00 3.16 4.85
C ARG A 82 -16.50 2.92 4.93
N VAL A 83 -15.79 3.99 5.25
CA VAL A 83 -14.37 3.94 5.61
C VAL A 83 -14.20 4.48 7.03
N TYR A 84 -13.52 3.73 7.86
CA TYR A 84 -13.04 4.18 9.17
C TYR A 84 -11.59 4.61 8.99
N LEU A 85 -11.36 5.92 9.00
CA LEU A 85 -10.02 6.48 8.78
C LEU A 85 -9.10 6.15 9.95
N SER A 86 -7.85 5.82 9.61
CA SER A 86 -6.82 5.63 10.62
C SER A 86 -6.41 6.96 11.24
N ARG A 87 -6.12 6.91 12.54
CA ARG A 87 -5.38 7.95 13.25
C ARG A 87 -4.00 7.39 13.58
N PHE A 88 -2.97 7.85 12.89
CA PHE A 88 -1.62 7.33 13.08
C PHE A 88 -1.06 7.72 14.45
N ARG A 89 -0.28 6.80 15.04
CA ARG A 89 0.43 7.01 16.31
C ARG A 89 1.63 7.95 16.13
N HIS A 90 2.30 7.83 14.99
CA HIS A 90 3.53 8.54 14.65
C HIS A 90 3.19 9.71 13.74
N LYS A 91 3.75 10.89 14.01
CA LYS A 91 3.47 12.13 13.26
C LYS A 91 4.05 12.10 11.83
N GLU A 92 4.97 11.19 11.59
CA GLU A 92 5.59 10.93 10.29
C GLU A 92 4.61 10.32 9.28
N ARG A 93 3.41 9.92 9.72
CA ARG A 93 2.35 9.28 8.91
C ARG A 93 0.98 9.93 9.11
#